data_AF-A0AAE6CJX9-F1
#
_entry.id   AF-A0AAE6CJX9-F1
#
_cell.length_a   1.000
_cell.length_b   1.000
_cell.length_c   1.000
_cell.angle_alpha   90.00
_cell.angle_beta   90.00
_cell.angle_gamma   90.00
#
_symmetry.space_group_name_H-M   'P 1'
#
loop_
_entity.id
_entity.type
_entity.pdbx_description
1 polymer ?
#
loop_
_entity_poly.entity_id
_entity_poly.type
_entity_poly.pdbx_seq_one_letter_code
_entity_poly.pdbx_strand_id
1 'polypeptide(L)'
;MLRQLLSGLALALTCLGLAGCWAGAAAVATDVAIVKRTEQKHDFVHAVKEGYAKYQEDFESIDCPRQQYRISPEIIEFVKNRPPHGLDQAIELLLDIYNDKTQTAEVRSHALYHVSVAYMRRRESNLDLAKGYLLTIKEEFPGTHDCVIAYLLEEIKERKAYQEQMDALEDE
;
A
#
# COMPACT_ATOMS: atom_id res chain seq x y z
N MET A 1 -38.90 4.84 74.86
CA MET A 1 -38.33 5.61 75.98
C MET A 1 -37.00 6.21 75.55
N LEU A 2 -36.85 7.52 75.78
CA LEU A 2 -35.63 8.33 75.99
C LEU A 2 -34.40 8.13 75.06
N ARG A 3 -34.04 9.14 74.26
CA ARG A 3 -33.18 10.31 74.60
C ARG A 3 -31.70 9.93 74.79
N GLN A 4 -30.83 10.40 73.88
CA GLN A 4 -29.80 11.45 74.12
C GLN A 4 -28.51 10.85 74.77
N LEU A 5 -27.25 11.14 74.40
CA LEU A 5 -26.52 12.28 73.82
C LEU A 5 -25.27 11.73 73.07
N LEU A 6 -24.87 12.19 71.89
CA LEU A 6 -24.12 13.44 71.63
C LEU A 6 -22.82 13.59 72.45
N SER A 7 -21.67 13.27 71.82
CA SER A 7 -20.38 14.01 71.84
C SER A 7 -19.34 13.13 71.12
N GLY A 8 -18.55 13.56 70.13
CA GLY A 8 -18.13 14.92 69.82
C GLY A 8 -17.94 15.17 68.33
N LEU A 9 -18.34 16.40 68.00
CA LEU A 9 -18.02 17.22 66.85
C LEU A 9 -16.50 17.25 66.57
N ALA A 10 -16.08 17.13 65.31
CA ALA A 10 -15.20 18.10 64.65
C ALA A 10 -14.89 17.71 63.19
N LEU A 11 -15.37 18.59 62.29
CA LEU A 11 -14.78 19.03 61.02
C LEU A 11 -14.37 17.95 59.98
N ALA A 12 -15.15 17.75 58.91
CA ALA A 12 -15.20 18.60 57.70
C ALA A 12 -13.89 18.60 56.89
N LEU A 13 -13.93 18.01 55.68
CA LEU A 13 -13.79 18.77 54.43
C LEU A 13 -14.00 17.84 53.21
N THR A 14 -14.85 18.30 52.28
CA THR A 14 -14.81 18.09 50.81
C THR A 14 -14.86 16.63 50.30
N CYS A 15 -15.90 16.19 49.60
CA CYS A 15 -16.16 16.62 48.22
C CYS A 15 -17.65 16.89 47.92
N LEU A 16 -17.93 18.14 47.55
CA LEU A 16 -19.09 18.54 46.77
C LEU A 16 -18.96 18.08 45.31
N GLY A 17 -20.10 17.81 44.66
CA GLY A 17 -20.26 17.87 43.20
C GLY A 17 -20.45 16.50 42.53
N LEU A 18 -21.67 16.00 42.38
CA LEU A 18 -22.64 16.30 41.32
C LEU A 18 -22.41 15.49 40.03
N ALA A 19 -23.40 14.63 39.74
CA ALA A 19 -23.99 14.34 38.44
C ALA A 19 -23.07 14.39 37.20
N GLY A 20 -22.89 13.23 36.57
CA GLY A 20 -22.63 13.15 35.13
C GLY A 20 -21.53 12.17 34.75
N CYS A 21 -21.91 11.00 34.26
CA CYS A 21 -21.05 10.22 33.34
C CYS A 21 -21.93 9.36 32.42
N TRP A 22 -22.88 10.01 31.75
CA TRP A 22 -23.57 9.48 30.58
C TRP A 22 -23.38 10.46 29.42
N ALA A 23 -22.11 10.69 29.05
CA ALA A 23 -21.70 11.39 27.84
C ALA A 23 -20.19 11.14 27.62
N GLY A 24 -19.81 9.91 27.27
CA GLY A 24 -18.39 9.58 27.08
C GLY A 24 -18.08 8.42 26.14
N ALA A 25 -19.08 7.67 25.67
CA ALA A 25 -18.81 6.49 24.84
C ALA A 25 -18.68 6.75 23.33
N ALA A 26 -19.04 7.95 22.84
CA ALA A 26 -19.00 8.26 21.41
C ALA A 26 -17.69 8.93 20.93
N ALA A 27 -17.00 9.69 21.80
CA ALA A 27 -15.78 10.42 21.43
C ALA A 27 -14.51 9.54 21.41
N VAL A 28 -14.46 8.50 22.23
CA VAL A 28 -13.30 7.59 22.28
C VAL A 28 -13.22 6.66 21.08
N ALA A 29 -14.36 6.31 20.47
CA ALA A 29 -14.38 5.43 19.30
C ALA A 29 -13.89 6.15 18.02
N THR A 30 -14.21 7.44 17.87
CA THR A 30 -13.71 8.24 16.74
C THR A 30 -12.22 8.49 16.86
N ASP A 31 -11.73 8.83 18.05
CA ASP A 31 -10.32 9.15 18.25
C ASP A 31 -9.43 7.91 18.08
N VAL A 32 -9.83 6.75 18.63
CA VAL A 32 -9.10 5.48 18.42
C VAL A 32 -9.12 5.05 16.94
N ALA A 33 -10.25 5.22 16.23
CA ALA A 33 -10.32 4.91 14.80
C ALA A 33 -9.48 5.88 13.94
N ILE A 34 -9.41 7.16 14.31
CA ILE A 34 -8.59 8.18 13.64
C ILE A 34 -7.10 7.90 13.88
N VAL A 35 -6.70 7.60 15.12
CA VAL A 35 -5.32 7.25 15.47
C VAL A 35 -4.89 5.98 14.72
N LYS A 36 -5.69 4.92 14.78
CA LYS A 36 -5.40 3.66 14.08
C LYS A 36 -5.29 3.83 12.56
N ARG A 37 -6.15 4.65 11.96
CA ARG A 37 -6.08 4.98 10.52
C ARG A 37 -4.83 5.80 10.19
N THR A 38 -4.42 6.69 11.08
CA THR A 38 -3.24 7.55 10.91
C THR A 38 -1.95 6.76 11.02
N GLU A 39 -1.85 5.86 11.99
CA GLU A 39 -0.75 4.90 12.14
C GLU A 39 -0.64 3.98 10.91
N GLN A 40 -1.76 3.37 10.49
CA GLN A 40 -1.78 2.54 9.27
C GLN A 40 -1.33 3.31 8.03
N LYS A 41 -1.77 4.57 7.87
CA LYS A 41 -1.32 5.43 6.77
C LYS A 41 0.18 5.72 6.87
N HIS A 42 0.70 5.96 8.07
CA HIS A 42 2.12 6.24 8.29
C HIS A 42 3.00 5.02 7.98
N ASP A 43 2.66 3.86 8.55
CA ASP A 43 3.37 2.60 8.33
C ASP A 43 3.37 2.21 6.86
N PHE A 44 2.22 2.36 6.19
CA PHE A 44 2.10 2.12 4.77
C PHE A 44 2.96 3.07 3.94
N VAL A 45 2.96 4.37 4.24
CA VAL A 45 3.83 5.35 3.52
C VAL A 45 5.31 5.03 3.75
N HIS A 46 5.70 4.57 4.94
CA HIS A 46 7.05 4.12 5.22
C HIS A 46 7.41 2.85 4.44
N ALA A 47 6.55 1.82 4.47
CA ALA A 47 6.73 0.58 3.73
C ALA A 47 6.83 0.82 2.21
N VAL A 48 6.02 1.73 1.66
CA VAL A 48 6.11 2.12 0.25
C VAL A 48 7.44 2.81 -0.05
N LYS A 49 7.92 3.70 0.81
CA LYS A 49 9.22 4.37 0.62
C LYS A 49 10.39 3.39 0.69
N GLU A 50 10.41 2.50 1.68
CA GLU A 50 11.47 1.50 1.86
C GLU A 50 11.45 0.45 0.74
N GLY A 51 10.26 -0.08 0.43
CA GLY A 51 10.09 -1.01 -0.68
C GLY A 51 10.48 -0.37 -2.01
N TYR A 52 10.21 0.92 -2.20
CA TYR A 52 10.63 1.66 -3.39
C TYR A 52 12.14 1.88 -3.46
N ALA A 53 12.79 2.24 -2.36
CA ALA A 53 14.25 2.41 -2.34
C ALA A 53 14.95 1.09 -2.72
N LYS A 54 14.49 -0.03 -2.16
CA LYS A 54 14.99 -1.36 -2.50
C LYS A 54 14.72 -1.73 -3.96
N TYR A 55 13.51 -1.46 -4.44
CA TYR A 55 13.15 -1.69 -5.84
C TYR A 55 14.02 -0.87 -6.80
N GLN A 56 14.36 0.38 -6.45
CA GLN A 56 15.27 1.18 -7.26
C GLN A 56 16.68 0.61 -7.28
N GLU A 57 17.20 0.17 -6.13
CA GLU A 57 18.51 -0.49 -6.02
C GLU A 57 18.58 -1.75 -6.89
N ASP A 58 17.53 -2.58 -6.90
CA ASP A 58 17.47 -3.78 -7.74
C ASP A 58 17.56 -3.43 -9.25
N PHE A 59 16.99 -2.29 -9.65
CA PHE A 59 17.00 -1.80 -11.03
C PHE A 59 18.19 -0.89 -11.38
N GLU A 60 19.00 -0.44 -10.42
CA GLU A 60 20.23 0.31 -10.68
C GLU A 60 21.28 -0.53 -11.43
N SER A 61 21.18 -1.86 -11.31
CA SER A 61 22.01 -2.81 -12.05
C SER A 61 21.65 -2.95 -13.54
N ILE A 62 20.49 -2.41 -13.95
CA ILE A 62 19.97 -2.52 -15.30
C ILE A 62 20.32 -1.24 -16.08
N ASP A 63 20.90 -1.39 -17.28
CA ASP A 63 21.27 -0.29 -18.17
C ASP A 63 20.04 0.32 -18.89
N CYS A 64 19.04 0.73 -18.10
CA CYS A 64 17.85 1.41 -18.58
C CYS A 64 17.70 2.79 -17.93
N PRO A 65 17.12 3.79 -18.64
CA PRO A 65 16.90 5.11 -18.07
C PRO A 65 16.00 5.03 -16.83
N ARG A 66 16.43 5.64 -15.71
CA ARG A 66 15.72 5.60 -14.42
C ARG A 66 14.26 6.05 -14.50
N GLN A 67 13.96 6.92 -15.45
CA GLN A 67 12.64 7.47 -15.69
C GLN A 67 11.64 6.38 -16.11
N GLN A 68 12.12 5.28 -16.70
CA GLN A 68 11.30 4.17 -17.16
C GLN A 68 10.87 3.21 -16.04
N TYR A 69 11.47 3.28 -14.85
CA TYR A 69 11.09 2.38 -13.75
C TYR A 69 10.81 3.09 -12.43
N ARG A 70 11.03 4.41 -12.36
CA ARG A 70 10.64 5.20 -11.19
C ARG A 70 9.12 5.18 -10.99
N ILE A 71 8.68 5.18 -9.74
CA ILE A 71 7.29 5.50 -9.41
C ILE A 71 7.09 7.00 -9.68
N SER A 72 6.04 7.35 -10.43
CA SER A 72 5.71 8.75 -10.68
C SER A 72 5.28 9.43 -9.35
N PRO A 73 5.67 10.69 -9.10
CA PRO A 73 5.21 11.44 -7.92
C PRO A 73 3.69 11.47 -7.76
N GLU A 74 2.96 11.51 -8.86
CA GLU A 74 1.49 11.49 -8.91
C GLU A 74 0.93 10.18 -8.37
N ILE A 75 1.55 9.03 -8.69
CA ILE A 75 1.16 7.73 -8.12
C ILE A 75 1.41 7.75 -6.60
N ILE A 76 2.54 8.29 -6.15
CA ILE A 76 2.84 8.41 -4.71
C ILE A 76 1.77 9.28 -4.02
N GLU A 77 1.33 10.37 -4.64
CA GLU A 77 0.28 11.23 -4.11
C GLU A 77 -1.07 10.51 -4.04
N PHE A 78 -1.45 9.77 -5.09
CA PHE A 78 -2.67 8.98 -5.13
C PHE A 78 -2.71 7.95 -3.99
N VAL A 79 -1.61 7.22 -3.84
CA VAL A 79 -1.38 6.20 -2.81
C VAL A 79 -1.37 6.79 -1.39
N LYS A 80 -0.85 8.01 -1.19
CA LYS A 80 -0.92 8.72 0.11
C LYS A 80 -2.33 9.15 0.49
N ASN A 81 -3.15 9.52 -0.50
CA ASN A 81 -4.52 10.00 -0.27
C ASN A 81 -5.52 8.86 -0.07
N ARG A 82 -5.23 7.69 -0.66
CA ARG A 82 -6.01 6.45 -0.52
C ARG A 82 -5.07 5.28 -0.23
N PRO A 83 -4.54 5.16 1.00
CA PRO A 83 -3.59 4.10 1.33
C PRO A 83 -4.28 2.72 1.20
N PRO A 84 -3.85 1.87 0.25
CA PRO A 84 -4.40 0.53 0.10
C PRO A 84 -4.09 -0.36 1.31
N HIS A 85 -5.03 -1.22 1.68
CA HIS A 85 -4.81 -2.27 2.67
C HIS A 85 -4.26 -3.53 1.99
N GLY A 86 -2.96 -3.53 1.73
CA GLY A 86 -2.24 -4.67 1.15
C GLY A 86 -2.07 -4.62 -0.36
N LEU A 87 -1.42 -5.65 -0.91
CA LEU A 87 -0.97 -5.67 -2.30
C LEU A 87 -2.12 -5.66 -3.32
N ASP A 88 -3.18 -6.42 -3.09
CA ASP A 88 -4.28 -6.52 -4.05
C ASP A 88 -5.02 -5.18 -4.19
N GLN A 89 -5.27 -4.48 -3.08
CA GLN A 89 -5.85 -3.12 -3.13
C GLN A 89 -4.89 -2.10 -3.75
N ALA A 90 -3.58 -2.29 -3.61
CA ALA A 90 -2.59 -1.44 -4.29
C ALA A 90 -2.65 -1.66 -5.81
N ILE A 91 -2.81 -2.91 -6.26
CA ILE A 91 -3.00 -3.24 -7.67
C ILE A 91 -4.29 -2.64 -8.21
N GLU A 92 -5.42 -2.77 -7.49
CA GLU A 92 -6.70 -2.15 -7.87
C GLU A 92 -6.57 -0.62 -8.02
N LEU A 93 -5.92 0.03 -7.05
CA LEU A 93 -5.69 1.47 -7.09
C LEU A 93 -4.85 1.90 -8.31
N LEU A 94 -3.81 1.13 -8.67
CA LEU A 94 -3.00 1.41 -9.86
C LEU A 94 -3.78 1.16 -11.16
N LEU A 95 -4.65 0.15 -11.18
CA LEU A 95 -5.55 -0.10 -12.31
C LEU A 95 -6.58 1.04 -12.47
N ASP A 96 -7.08 1.61 -11.39
CA ASP A 96 -7.93 2.81 -11.42
C ASP A 96 -7.20 3.99 -12.09
N ILE A 97 -5.93 4.22 -11.73
CA ILE A 97 -5.10 5.27 -12.35
C ILE A 97 -4.92 5.00 -13.86
N TYR A 98 -4.63 3.76 -14.26
CA TYR A 98 -4.50 3.39 -15.67
C TYR A 98 -5.81 3.60 -16.46
N ASN A 99 -6.95 3.31 -15.85
CA ASN A 99 -8.26 3.43 -16.48
C ASN A 99 -8.78 4.89 -16.52
N ASP A 100 -8.29 5.76 -15.64
CA ASP A 100 -8.67 7.17 -15.60
C ASP A 100 -8.11 7.95 -16.80
N LYS A 101 -8.99 8.31 -17.73
CA LYS A 101 -8.64 9.06 -18.95
C LYS A 101 -8.29 10.52 -18.70
N THR A 102 -8.48 11.03 -17.48
CA THR A 102 -8.04 12.38 -17.09
C THR A 102 -6.54 12.42 -16.74
N GLN A 103 -5.93 11.27 -16.47
CA GLN A 103 -4.49 11.13 -16.22
C GLN A 103 -3.69 11.21 -17.52
N THR A 104 -2.44 11.68 -17.41
CA THR A 104 -1.52 11.72 -18.55
C THR A 104 -1.10 10.32 -18.99
N ALA A 105 -0.63 10.18 -20.23
CA ALA A 105 -0.09 8.92 -20.74
C ALA A 105 1.12 8.42 -19.92
N GLU A 106 1.95 9.33 -19.41
CA GLU A 106 3.07 9.00 -18.52
C GLU A 106 2.54 8.38 -17.21
N VAL A 107 1.59 9.05 -16.53
CA VAL A 107 1.04 8.54 -15.26
C VAL A 107 0.34 7.19 -15.44
N ARG A 108 -0.47 7.05 -16.51
CA ARG A 108 -1.18 5.80 -16.84
C ARG A 108 -0.20 4.65 -17.15
N SER A 109 0.86 4.93 -17.91
CA SER A 109 1.86 3.90 -18.24
C SER A 109 2.69 3.48 -17.03
N HIS A 110 3.09 4.42 -16.16
CA HIS A 110 3.77 4.10 -14.90
C HIS A 110 2.88 3.26 -13.97
N ALA A 111 1.59 3.57 -13.88
CA ALA A 111 0.67 2.79 -13.05
C ALA A 111 0.57 1.35 -13.54
N LEU A 112 0.38 1.16 -14.84
CA LEU A 112 0.31 -0.17 -15.45
C LEU A 112 1.63 -0.94 -15.36
N TYR A 113 2.76 -0.23 -15.46
CA TYR A 113 4.09 -0.80 -15.23
C TYR A 113 4.22 -1.38 -13.82
N HIS A 114 3.82 -0.63 -12.78
CA HIS A 114 3.89 -1.14 -11.42
C HIS A 114 2.88 -2.27 -11.13
N VAL A 115 1.73 -2.30 -11.82
CA VAL A 115 0.84 -3.48 -11.80
C VAL A 115 1.58 -4.71 -12.35
N SER A 116 2.27 -4.58 -13.48
CA SER A 116 3.02 -5.71 -14.05
C SER A 116 4.11 -6.24 -13.10
N VAL A 117 4.89 -5.34 -12.50
CA VAL A 117 5.93 -5.69 -11.51
C VAL A 117 5.32 -6.37 -10.28
N ALA A 118 4.19 -5.88 -9.78
CA ALA A 118 3.49 -6.49 -8.65
C ALA A 118 3.10 -7.95 -8.94
N TYR A 119 2.58 -8.24 -10.14
CA TYR A 119 2.28 -9.61 -10.54
C TYR A 119 3.52 -10.48 -10.76
N MET A 120 4.66 -9.91 -11.19
CA MET A 120 5.93 -10.65 -11.31
C MET A 120 6.56 -11.01 -9.96
N ARG A 121 6.34 -10.19 -8.93
CA ARG A 121 7.08 -10.26 -7.66
C ARG A 121 6.27 -10.74 -6.47
N ARG A 122 4.92 -10.80 -6.57
CA ARG A 122 4.08 -11.38 -5.51
C ARG A 122 4.45 -12.86 -5.28
N ARG A 123 4.20 -13.35 -4.06
CA ARG A 123 4.52 -14.72 -3.61
C ARG A 123 4.04 -15.79 -4.61
N GLU A 124 2.80 -15.66 -5.05
CA GLU A 124 2.23 -16.48 -6.12
C GLU A 124 2.29 -15.67 -7.42
N SER A 125 3.49 -15.63 -8.02
CA SER A 125 3.75 -14.83 -9.22
C SER A 125 2.83 -15.26 -10.37
N ASN A 126 2.29 -14.29 -11.11
CA ASN A 126 1.52 -14.54 -12.33
C ASN A 126 2.23 -13.91 -13.52
N LEU A 127 3.13 -14.68 -14.12
CA LEU A 127 4.02 -14.21 -15.19
C LEU A 127 3.28 -13.92 -16.50
N ASP A 128 2.19 -14.65 -16.78
CA ASP A 128 1.37 -14.40 -17.98
C ASP A 128 0.58 -13.10 -17.86
N LEU A 129 0.00 -12.85 -16.69
CA LEU A 129 -0.72 -11.61 -16.46
C LEU A 129 0.22 -10.40 -16.46
N ALA A 130 1.40 -10.53 -15.84
CA ALA A 130 2.44 -9.52 -15.91
C ALA A 130 2.88 -9.24 -17.35
N LYS A 131 3.15 -10.29 -18.14
CA LYS A 131 3.48 -10.17 -19.56
C LYS A 131 2.38 -9.46 -20.33
N GLY A 132 1.12 -9.78 -20.07
CA GLY A 132 -0.04 -9.11 -20.67
C GLY A 132 0.02 -7.60 -20.48
N TYR A 133 0.20 -7.14 -19.23
CA TYR A 133 0.32 -5.71 -18.94
C TYR A 133 1.55 -5.05 -19.57
N LEU A 134 2.70 -5.71 -19.57
CA LEU A 134 3.91 -5.21 -20.25
C LEU A 134 3.68 -5.00 -21.75
N LEU A 135 3.00 -5.94 -22.41
CA LEU A 135 2.66 -5.82 -23.83
C LEU A 135 1.64 -4.70 -24.08
N THR A 136 0.63 -4.55 -23.21
CA THR A 136 -0.31 -3.43 -23.27
C THR A 136 0.41 -2.08 -23.17
N ILE A 137 1.43 -1.94 -22.32
CA ILE A 137 2.21 -0.69 -22.23
C ILE A 137 2.94 -0.40 -23.54
N LYS A 138 3.55 -1.40 -24.17
CA LYS A 138 4.24 -1.23 -25.47
C LYS A 138 3.28 -0.79 -26.57
N GLU A 139 2.05 -1.27 -26.55
CA GLU A 139 1.02 -0.97 -27.55
C GLU A 139 0.39 0.42 -27.31
N GLU A 140 -0.05 0.71 -26.08
CA GLU A 140 -0.77 1.94 -25.76
C GLU A 140 0.15 3.15 -25.50
N PHE A 141 1.37 2.93 -25.03
CA PHE A 141 2.27 3.98 -24.56
C PHE A 141 3.72 3.80 -25.06
N PRO A 142 3.93 3.70 -26.38
CA PRO A 142 5.25 3.48 -26.95
C PRO A 142 6.24 4.59 -26.54
N GLY A 143 7.49 4.22 -26.24
CA GLY A 143 8.55 5.16 -25.86
C GLY A 143 8.62 5.50 -24.37
N THR A 144 7.68 5.01 -23.54
CA THR A 144 7.66 5.32 -22.10
C THR A 144 8.56 4.38 -21.29
N HIS A 145 8.52 3.07 -21.57
CA HIS A 145 9.15 2.02 -20.76
C HIS A 145 9.94 1.00 -21.61
N ASP A 146 10.27 1.34 -22.86
CA ASP A 146 10.72 0.37 -23.87
C ASP A 146 11.93 -0.48 -23.44
N CYS A 147 12.93 0.13 -22.79
CA CYS A 147 14.12 -0.58 -22.34
C CYS A 147 13.77 -1.54 -21.20
N VAL A 148 13.11 -1.03 -20.16
CA VAL A 148 12.81 -1.85 -18.98
C VAL A 148 11.79 -2.95 -19.29
N ILE A 149 10.84 -2.71 -20.20
CA ILE A 149 9.92 -3.75 -20.66
C ILE A 149 10.69 -4.85 -21.40
N ALA A 150 11.64 -4.49 -22.27
CA ALA A 150 12.44 -5.50 -22.97
C ALA A 150 13.20 -6.40 -21.98
N TYR A 151 13.81 -5.79 -20.95
CA TYR A 151 14.46 -6.52 -19.87
C TYR A 151 13.48 -7.46 -19.13
N LEU A 152 12.33 -6.96 -18.67
CA LEU A 152 11.38 -7.76 -17.91
C LEU A 152 10.72 -8.88 -18.73
N LEU A 153 10.53 -8.69 -20.04
CA LEU A 153 10.05 -9.73 -20.92
C LEU A 153 11.05 -10.88 -21.07
N GLU A 154 12.35 -10.59 -21.10
CA GLU A 154 13.38 -11.63 -21.10
C GLU A 154 13.43 -12.34 -19.74
N GLU A 155 13.36 -11.60 -18.63
CA GLU A 155 13.30 -12.20 -17.29
C GLU A 155 12.09 -13.16 -17.14
N ILE A 156 10.92 -12.77 -17.65
CA ILE A 156 9.72 -13.63 -17.66
C ILE A 156 10.01 -14.92 -18.44
N LYS A 157 10.66 -14.83 -19.60
CA LYS A 157 10.99 -15.99 -20.43
C LYS A 157 11.96 -16.93 -19.71
N GLU A 158 13.01 -16.40 -19.10
CA GLU A 158 13.98 -17.18 -18.32
C GLU A 158 13.32 -17.90 -17.13
N ARG A 159 12.49 -17.18 -16.37
CA ARG A 159 11.77 -17.74 -15.21
C ARG A 159 10.78 -18.85 -15.62
N LYS A 160 10.07 -18.67 -16.73
CA LYS A 160 9.18 -19.72 -17.26
C LYS A 160 9.94 -20.96 -17.70
N ALA A 161 11.05 -20.78 -18.43
CA ALA A 161 11.88 -21.89 -18.85
C ALA A 161 12.45 -22.67 -17.65
N TYR A 162 12.83 -21.97 -16.58
CA TYR A 162 13.26 -22.60 -15.34
C TYR A 162 12.12 -23.37 -14.65
N GLN A 163 10.91 -22.81 -14.57
CA GLN A 163 9.73 -23.50 -14.02
C GLN A 163 9.43 -24.79 -14.79
N GLU A 164 9.39 -24.73 -16.12
CA GLU A 164 9.16 -25.90 -16.97
C GLU A 164 10.23 -27.00 -16.77
N GLN A 165 11.49 -26.63 -16.57
CA GLN A 165 12.56 -27.58 -16.25
C GLN A 165 12.38 -28.22 -14.88
N MET A 166 11.99 -27.45 -13.87
CA MET A 166 11.78 -27.98 -12.52
C MET A 166 10.56 -28.90 -12.47
N ASP A 167 9.46 -28.53 -13.10
CA ASP A 167 8.25 -29.36 -13.17
C ASP A 167 8.54 -30.70 -13.87
N ALA A 168 9.32 -30.68 -14.95
CA ALA A 168 9.73 -31.91 -15.64
C ALA A 168 10.60 -32.84 -14.79
N LEU A 169 11.40 -32.30 -13.85
CA LEU A 169 12.23 -33.08 -12.92
C LEU A 169 11.41 -33.65 -11.75
N GLU A 170 10.28 -33.04 -11.39
CA GLU A 170 9.37 -33.55 -10.35
C GLU A 170 8.48 -34.70 -10.85
N ASP A 171 8.26 -34.77 -12.16
CA ASP A 171 7.47 -35.81 -12.83
C ASP A 171 8.27 -37.10 -13.17
N GLU A 172 9.60 -37.11 -12.96
CA GLU A 172 10.52 -38.26 -13.14
C GLU A 172 10.74 -39.09 -11.86
#